data_AF-A0A2I1GJ26-F1
#
_entry.id   AF-A0A2I1GJ26-F1
#
_cell.length_a   1.000
_cell.length_b   1.000
_cell.length_c   1.000
_cell.angle_alpha   90.00
_cell.angle_beta   90.00
_cell.angle_gamma   90.00
#
_symmetry.space_group_name_H-M   'P 1'
#
loop_
_entity.id
_entity.type
_entity.pdbx_description
1 polymer ?
#
loop_
_entity_poly.entity_id
_entity_poly.type
_entity_poly.pdbx_seq_one_letter_code
_entity_poly.pdbx_strand_id
1 'polypeptide(L)'
;LTTQIFIENLRQYRTLSITATRTALDILNYFRDNETISDSESWTLFEVINEYGLERPIRDWEYVATVIGNWEPSKQNALGFKNAVPPMFGSLHLEVKKNKWQKRHFFIRDGTVYHCKDAKVKIKLKSPTKFIFALKSQDKVAMFENPDDYIRYLCADHLDKMKDWVLSLRAAKVIFIK
;
A
#
# COMPACT_ATOMS: atom_id res chain seq x y z
N LEU A 1 -5.76 27.18 -2.49
CA LEU A 1 -4.53 27.17 -3.32
C LEU A 1 -4.85 26.51 -4.66
N THR A 2 -4.20 26.89 -5.75
CA THR A 2 -4.39 26.24 -7.06
C THR A 2 -3.19 25.36 -7.36
N THR A 3 -3.40 24.10 -7.72
CA THR A 3 -2.32 23.16 -8.04
C THR A 3 -2.68 22.24 -9.20
N GLN A 4 -1.66 21.62 -9.80
CA GLN A 4 -1.81 20.60 -10.83
C GLN A 4 -1.82 19.21 -10.20
N ILE A 5 -2.75 18.36 -10.63
CA ILE A 5 -2.81 16.95 -10.26
C ILE A 5 -2.65 16.14 -11.54
N PHE A 6 -1.58 15.35 -11.58
CA PHE A 6 -1.20 14.51 -12.70
C PHE A 6 -1.97 13.18 -12.69
N ILE A 7 -2.08 12.53 -13.85
CA ILE A 7 -2.77 11.26 -14.07
C ILE A 7 -1.86 10.40 -14.96
N GLU A 8 -1.80 9.10 -14.68
CA GLU A 8 -1.10 8.08 -15.49
C GLU A 8 0.29 8.48 -15.98
N ASN A 9 1.31 8.27 -15.15
CA ASN A 9 2.71 8.53 -15.51
C ASN A 9 2.96 9.96 -16.05
N LEU A 10 2.27 10.95 -15.49
CA LEU A 10 2.42 12.38 -15.78
C LEU A 10 2.01 12.82 -17.20
N ARG A 11 1.31 11.98 -17.97
CA ARG A 11 0.93 12.32 -19.35
C ARG A 11 -0.25 13.29 -19.44
N GLN A 12 -1.10 13.28 -18.43
CA GLN A 12 -2.27 14.15 -18.32
C GLN A 12 -2.28 14.82 -16.95
N TYR A 13 -2.80 16.04 -16.87
CA TYR A 13 -3.02 16.71 -15.60
C TYR A 13 -4.30 17.54 -15.65
N ARG A 14 -4.85 17.84 -14.47
CA ARG A 14 -5.89 18.87 -14.29
C ARG A 14 -5.42 19.88 -13.26
N THR A 15 -5.74 21.14 -13.49
CA THR A 15 -5.54 22.21 -12.52
C THR A 15 -6.78 22.35 -11.67
N LEU A 16 -6.64 22.29 -10.35
CA LEU A 16 -7.75 22.38 -9.41
C LEU A 16 -7.46 23.45 -8.35
N SER A 17 -8.50 24.23 -8.01
CA SER A 17 -8.49 25.03 -6.78
C SER A 17 -8.86 24.16 -5.59
N ILE A 18 -7.91 23.97 -4.69
CA ILE A 18 -8.03 23.18 -3.46
C ILE A 18 -8.32 24.13 -2.29
N THR A 19 -9.46 23.92 -1.65
CA THR A 19 -9.84 24.59 -0.39
C THR A 19 -9.16 23.91 0.80
N ALA A 20 -9.08 24.60 1.93
CA ALA A 20 -8.44 24.07 3.14
C ALA A 20 -9.09 22.78 3.68
N THR A 21 -10.37 22.55 3.35
CA THR A 21 -11.17 21.43 3.85
C THR A 21 -11.30 20.27 2.86
N ARG A 22 -10.79 20.38 1.63
CA ARG A 22 -10.88 19.29 0.64
C ARG A 22 -9.93 18.16 0.99
N THR A 23 -10.51 16.98 1.20
CA THR A 23 -9.78 15.74 1.47
C THR A 23 -9.32 15.07 0.17
N ALA A 24 -8.41 14.10 0.27
CA ALA A 24 -8.01 13.30 -0.89
C ALA A 24 -9.21 12.56 -1.52
N LEU A 25 -10.17 12.10 -0.70
CA LEU A 25 -11.39 11.46 -1.19
C LEU A 25 -12.28 12.44 -1.98
N ASP A 26 -12.42 13.68 -1.51
CA ASP A 26 -13.20 14.70 -2.23
C ASP A 26 -12.59 15.00 -3.62
N ILE A 27 -11.26 15.06 -3.69
CA ILE A 27 -10.54 15.26 -4.94
C ILE A 27 -10.69 14.03 -5.85
N LEU A 28 -10.57 12.81 -5.30
CA LEU A 28 -10.77 11.58 -6.05
C LEU A 28 -12.17 11.53 -6.68
N ASN A 29 -13.21 11.80 -5.89
CA ASN A 29 -14.59 11.79 -6.36
C ASN A 29 -14.82 12.89 -7.41
N TYR A 30 -14.25 14.10 -7.23
CA TYR A 30 -14.31 15.13 -8.27
C TYR A 30 -13.74 14.66 -9.62
N PHE A 31 -12.64 13.91 -9.64
CA PHE A 31 -12.07 13.41 -10.90
C PHE A 31 -12.91 12.29 -11.52
N ARG A 32 -13.55 11.45 -10.70
CA ARG A 32 -14.51 10.42 -11.16
C ARG A 32 -15.76 11.05 -11.77
N ASP A 33 -16.37 12.00 -11.06
CA ASP A 33 -17.59 12.69 -11.50
C ASP A 33 -17.38 13.47 -12.81
N ASN A 34 -16.14 13.91 -13.08
CA ASN A 34 -15.75 14.57 -14.32
C ASN A 34 -15.17 13.62 -15.38
N GLU A 35 -15.37 12.30 -15.22
CA GLU A 35 -14.93 11.24 -16.15
C GLU A 35 -13.44 11.32 -16.53
N THR A 36 -12.62 11.91 -15.66
CA THR A 36 -11.18 12.12 -15.90
C THR A 36 -10.37 10.91 -15.46
N ILE A 37 -10.90 10.11 -14.55
CA ILE A 37 -10.38 8.79 -14.13
C ILE A 37 -11.54 7.79 -14.13
N SER A 38 -11.24 6.51 -14.38
CA SER A 38 -12.26 5.45 -14.46
C SER A 38 -12.75 5.00 -13.08
N ASP A 39 -14.04 4.67 -12.97
CA ASP A 39 -14.62 4.10 -11.75
C ASP A 39 -14.25 2.62 -11.53
N SER A 40 -13.86 1.92 -12.58
CA SER A 40 -13.47 0.51 -12.53
C SER A 40 -12.10 0.26 -11.90
N GLU A 41 -11.29 1.30 -11.73
CA GLU A 41 -9.92 1.19 -11.24
C GLU A 41 -9.78 1.70 -9.81
N SER A 42 -8.85 1.09 -9.08
CA SER A 42 -8.56 1.44 -7.69
C SER A 42 -7.65 2.67 -7.65
N TRP A 43 -8.12 3.84 -8.06
CA TRP A 43 -7.32 5.06 -8.04
C TRP A 43 -6.97 5.51 -6.61
N THR A 44 -5.76 6.03 -6.41
CA THR A 44 -5.34 6.72 -5.18
C THR A 44 -4.51 7.94 -5.54
N LEU A 45 -4.68 9.01 -4.77
CA LEU A 45 -3.89 10.22 -4.89
C LEU A 45 -2.53 10.01 -4.20
N PHE A 46 -1.44 10.35 -4.89
CA PHE A 46 -0.09 10.26 -4.36
C PHE A 46 0.54 11.64 -4.21
N GLU A 47 1.34 11.78 -3.17
CA GLU A 47 2.37 12.82 -3.04
C GLU A 47 3.67 12.27 -3.61
N VAL A 48 4.32 13.05 -4.48
CA VAL A 48 5.64 12.73 -5.05
C VAL A 48 6.64 13.80 -4.60
N ILE A 49 7.67 13.36 -3.89
CA ILE A 49 8.78 14.18 -3.39
C ILE A 49 9.98 13.95 -4.29
N ASN A 50 10.10 14.79 -5.32
CA ASN A 50 11.01 14.58 -6.44
C ASN A 50 12.49 14.56 -6.05
N GLU A 51 12.91 15.41 -5.10
CA GLU A 51 14.31 15.47 -4.64
C GLU A 51 14.82 14.13 -4.11
N TYR A 52 13.94 13.35 -3.48
CA TYR A 52 14.30 12.08 -2.87
C TYR A 52 13.81 10.88 -3.68
N GLY A 53 13.16 11.11 -4.82
CA GLY A 53 12.51 10.06 -5.60
C GLY A 53 11.47 9.29 -4.79
N LEU A 54 10.79 9.95 -3.84
CA LEU A 54 9.82 9.31 -2.97
C LEU A 54 8.42 9.55 -3.48
N GLU A 55 7.56 8.55 -3.27
CA GLU A 55 6.13 8.74 -3.40
C GLU A 55 5.39 7.98 -2.32
N ARG A 56 4.28 8.56 -1.86
CA ARG A 56 3.38 7.89 -0.93
C ARG A 56 1.93 8.12 -1.32
N PRO A 57 1.04 7.15 -1.05
CA PRO A 57 -0.39 7.41 -1.11
C PRO A 57 -0.76 8.44 -0.04
N ILE A 58 -1.64 9.36 -0.41
CA ILE A 58 -2.34 10.27 0.50
C ILE A 58 -3.62 9.56 0.92
N ARG A 59 -3.86 9.44 2.24
CA ARG A 59 -5.04 8.75 2.74
C ARG A 59 -6.29 9.56 2.46
N ASP A 60 -7.41 8.85 2.26
CA ASP A 60 -8.70 9.43 1.91
C ASP A 60 -9.14 10.59 2.80
N TRP A 61 -8.78 10.54 4.09
CA TRP A 61 -9.14 11.55 5.10
C TRP A 61 -8.10 12.66 5.30
N GLU A 62 -6.95 12.64 4.62
CA GLU A 62 -5.95 13.70 4.69
C GLU A 62 -6.42 14.94 3.89
N TYR A 63 -6.27 16.13 4.48
CA TYR A 63 -6.52 17.40 3.80
C TYR A 63 -5.37 17.73 2.86
N VAL A 64 -5.65 17.87 1.57
CA VAL A 64 -4.61 18.04 0.55
C VAL A 64 -3.90 19.38 0.67
N ALA A 65 -4.61 20.42 1.12
CA ALA A 65 -3.99 21.71 1.43
C ALA A 65 -2.94 21.62 2.55
N THR A 66 -3.17 20.79 3.57
CA THR A 66 -2.19 20.55 4.65
C THR A 66 -0.99 19.78 4.13
N VAL A 67 -1.19 18.78 3.26
CA VAL A 67 -0.09 18.04 2.63
C VAL A 67 0.82 18.98 1.84
N ILE A 68 0.25 19.80 0.94
CA ILE A 68 1.00 20.78 0.14
C ILE A 68 1.66 21.84 1.05
N GLY A 69 1.01 22.25 2.13
CA GLY A 69 1.56 23.21 3.08
C GLY A 69 2.82 22.73 3.81
N ASN A 70 3.07 21.42 3.83
CA ASN A 70 4.30 20.84 4.38
C ASN A 70 5.43 20.74 3.35
N TRP A 71 5.19 21.12 2.09
CA TRP A 71 6.23 21.12 1.06
C TRP A 71 7.15 22.31 1.22
N GLU A 72 8.44 22.07 0.98
CA GLU A 72 9.43 23.14 0.90
C GLU A 72 9.23 23.90 -0.44
N PRO A 73 8.99 25.24 -0.43
CA PRO A 73 8.67 26.00 -1.65
C PRO A 73 9.74 25.94 -2.75
N SER A 74 11.00 25.69 -2.38
CA SER A 74 12.11 25.54 -3.34
C SER A 74 12.12 24.20 -4.08
N LYS A 75 11.26 23.25 -3.69
CA LYS A 75 11.24 21.88 -4.22
C LYS A 75 10.06 21.66 -5.14
N GLN A 76 10.28 20.91 -6.21
CA GLN A 76 9.26 20.60 -7.20
C GLN A 76 8.49 19.34 -6.80
N ASN A 77 7.77 19.34 -5.68
CA ASN A 77 6.90 18.23 -5.33
C ASN A 77 5.62 18.24 -6.18
N ALA A 78 4.99 17.08 -6.37
CA ALA A 78 3.82 16.93 -7.22
C ALA A 78 2.73 16.06 -6.61
N LEU A 79 1.50 16.25 -7.07
CA LEU A 79 0.37 15.38 -6.79
C LEU A 79 0.02 14.56 -8.03
N GLY A 80 -0.24 13.27 -7.88
CA GLY A 80 -0.63 12.45 -9.02
C GLY A 80 -1.53 11.28 -8.66
N PHE A 81 -2.50 10.98 -9.51
CA PHE A 81 -3.28 9.76 -9.45
C PHE A 81 -2.49 8.59 -10.04
N LYS A 82 -2.50 7.49 -9.29
CA LYS A 82 -2.00 6.20 -9.73
C LYS A 82 -3.01 5.13 -9.39
N ASN A 83 -2.98 4.05 -10.14
CA ASN A 83 -3.67 2.84 -9.75
C ASN A 83 -3.04 2.34 -8.45
N ALA A 84 -3.80 2.50 -7.38
CA ALA A 84 -3.52 1.87 -6.12
C ALA A 84 -3.50 0.37 -6.33
N VAL A 85 -2.70 -0.28 -5.51
CA VAL A 85 -2.85 -1.70 -5.32
C VAL A 85 -4.28 -1.95 -4.86
N PRO A 86 -5.05 -2.80 -5.57
CA PRO A 86 -6.35 -3.22 -5.05
C PRO A 86 -6.19 -3.67 -3.60
N PRO A 87 -7.15 -3.35 -2.71
CA PRO A 87 -7.12 -3.85 -1.34
C PRO A 87 -6.92 -5.37 -1.34
N MET A 88 -5.71 -5.82 -1.01
CA MET A 88 -5.38 -7.24 -1.05
C MET A 88 -5.77 -7.83 0.28
N PHE A 89 -6.75 -8.74 0.28
CA PHE A 89 -7.17 -9.50 1.43
C PHE A 89 -7.35 -10.98 1.10
N GLY A 90 -7.31 -11.82 2.13
CA GLY A 90 -7.54 -13.25 1.97
C GLY A 90 -6.76 -14.08 2.96
N SER A 91 -7.06 -15.38 2.97
CA SER A 91 -6.39 -16.29 3.90
C SER A 91 -5.00 -16.68 3.41
N LEU A 92 -4.02 -16.62 4.31
CA LEU A 92 -2.71 -17.26 4.14
C LEU A 92 -2.40 -18.10 5.37
N HIS A 93 -1.41 -18.97 5.26
CA HIS A 93 -0.84 -19.69 6.39
C HIS A 93 0.38 -18.93 6.90
N LEU A 94 0.37 -18.55 8.19
CA LEU A 94 1.47 -17.92 8.89
C LEU A 94 2.27 -18.97 9.67
N GLU A 95 3.58 -18.98 9.51
CA GLU A 95 4.47 -19.76 10.38
C GLU A 95 4.58 -19.05 11.74
N VAL A 96 3.91 -19.60 12.76
CA VAL A 96 3.91 -19.02 14.11
C VAL A 96 5.09 -19.50 14.97
N LYS A 97 5.65 -20.66 14.61
CA LYS A 97 6.88 -21.25 15.14
C LYS A 97 7.44 -22.13 14.03
N LYS A 98 8.75 -22.43 14.07
CA LYS A 98 9.39 -23.34 13.11
C LYS A 98 8.55 -24.59 12.83
N ASN A 99 8.15 -24.77 11.58
CA ASN A 99 7.30 -25.85 11.06
C ASN A 99 5.89 -25.94 11.68
N LYS A 100 5.37 -24.87 12.29
CA LYS A 100 4.00 -24.80 12.84
C LYS A 100 3.25 -23.66 12.17
N TRP A 101 2.23 -24.02 11.39
CA TRP A 101 1.48 -23.08 10.57
C TRP A 101 0.06 -22.91 11.08
N GLN A 102 -0.44 -21.69 10.98
CA GLN A 102 -1.84 -21.37 11.27
C GLN A 102 -2.43 -20.55 10.14
N LYS A 103 -3.65 -20.91 9.73
CA LYS A 103 -4.42 -20.08 8.81
C LYS A 103 -4.81 -18.78 9.51
N ARG A 104 -4.66 -17.68 8.80
CA ARG A 104 -5.00 -16.32 9.23
C ARG A 104 -5.64 -15.61 8.05
N HIS A 105 -6.58 -14.72 8.34
CA HIS A 105 -7.06 -13.78 7.33
C HIS A 105 -6.15 -12.56 7.35
N PHE A 106 -5.55 -12.23 6.21
CA PHE A 106 -4.66 -11.09 6.02
C PHE A 106 -5.34 -10.02 5.19
N PHE A 107 -4.95 -8.77 5.40
CA PHE A 107 -5.28 -7.66 4.51
C PHE A 107 -4.18 -6.61 4.52
N ILE A 108 -3.97 -5.94 3.38
CA ILE A 108 -3.04 -4.82 3.23
C ILE A 108 -3.82 -3.52 3.35
N ARG A 109 -3.35 -2.62 4.21
CA ARG A 109 -3.92 -1.27 4.36
C ARG A 109 -2.79 -0.30 4.70
N ASP A 110 -2.76 0.86 4.04
CA ASP A 110 -1.79 1.93 4.30
C ASP A 110 -0.32 1.45 4.31
N GLY A 111 0.05 0.60 3.34
CA GLY A 111 1.39 0.00 3.25
C GLY A 111 1.74 -1.00 4.35
N THR A 112 0.79 -1.30 5.24
CA THR A 112 0.93 -2.20 6.39
C THR A 112 0.14 -3.48 6.17
N VAL A 113 0.71 -4.61 6.60
CA VAL A 113 0.07 -5.92 6.53
C VAL A 113 -0.56 -6.23 7.88
N TYR A 114 -1.87 -6.40 7.90
CA TYR A 114 -2.63 -6.78 9.08
C TYR A 114 -3.11 -8.23 8.97
N HIS A 115 -3.34 -8.88 10.11
CA HIS A 115 -3.96 -10.20 10.13
C HIS A 115 -4.79 -10.46 11.39
N CYS A 116 -5.84 -11.28 11.27
CA CYS A 116 -6.65 -11.74 12.38
C CYS A 116 -6.71 -13.28 12.45
N LYS A 117 -7.04 -13.81 13.63
CA LYS A 117 -7.19 -15.26 13.84
C LYS A 117 -8.41 -15.75 13.09
N ASP A 118 -8.23 -16.77 12.27
CA ASP A 118 -9.34 -17.55 11.74
C ASP A 118 -9.73 -18.62 12.77
N ALA A 119 -11.03 -18.77 13.03
CA ALA A 119 -11.50 -19.63 14.09
C ALA A 119 -11.26 -21.12 13.72
N LYS A 120 -10.25 -21.72 14.36
CA LYS A 120 -10.08 -23.18 14.52
C LYS A 120 -9.47 -24.00 13.35
N VAL A 121 -8.33 -23.57 12.78
CA VAL A 121 -7.51 -24.49 11.95
C VAL A 121 -6.04 -24.49 12.39
N LYS A 122 -5.60 -25.59 13.02
CA LYS A 122 -4.18 -25.85 13.35
C LYS A 122 -3.65 -26.93 12.40
N ILE A 123 -2.78 -26.55 11.47
CA ILE A 123 -2.13 -27.51 10.56
C ILE A 123 -0.71 -27.78 11.09
N LYS A 124 -0.41 -29.04 11.42
CA LYS A 124 0.96 -29.49 11.76
C LYS A 124 1.63 -30.04 10.50
N LEU A 125 2.06 -29.17 9.60
CA LEU A 125 2.86 -29.51 8.42
C LEU A 125 4.03 -28.53 8.30
N LYS A 126 5.13 -28.94 7.65
CA LYS A 126 6.33 -28.10 7.47
C LYS A 126 6.04 -26.81 6.70
N SER A 127 5.18 -26.90 5.70
CA SER A 127 4.42 -25.83 5.06
C SER A 127 3.19 -26.49 4.41
N PRO A 128 2.01 -25.87 4.39
CA PRO A 128 0.83 -26.47 3.76
C PRO A 128 1.01 -26.68 2.25
N THR A 129 1.76 -25.80 1.58
CA THR A 129 2.12 -25.91 0.16
C THR A 129 3.56 -25.45 -0.08
N LYS A 130 4.03 -25.53 -1.35
CA LYS A 130 5.33 -25.00 -1.78
C LYS A 130 5.33 -23.49 -2.10
N PHE A 131 4.17 -22.83 -2.06
CA PHE A 131 4.01 -21.44 -2.46
C PHE A 131 4.27 -20.50 -1.27
N ILE A 132 5.54 -20.46 -0.85
CA ILE A 132 6.01 -19.76 0.35
C ILE A 132 6.74 -18.47 -0.03
N PHE A 133 6.47 -17.40 0.71
CA PHE A 133 7.21 -16.14 0.66
C PHE A 133 7.45 -15.60 2.07
N ALA A 134 8.32 -14.61 2.21
CA ALA A 134 8.67 -14.06 3.52
C ALA A 134 8.61 -12.53 3.52
N LEU A 135 8.15 -11.98 4.64
CA LEU A 135 8.25 -10.56 4.97
C LEU A 135 9.37 -10.39 5.99
N LYS A 136 10.38 -9.60 5.65
CA LYS A 136 11.55 -9.32 6.50
C LYS A 136 11.57 -7.83 6.84
N SER A 137 11.79 -7.49 8.11
CA SER A 137 12.00 -6.08 8.50
C SER A 137 13.30 -5.50 7.93
N GLN A 138 13.30 -4.19 7.66
CA GLN A 138 14.50 -3.43 7.34
C GLN A 138 15.32 -3.05 8.58
N ASP A 139 14.73 -3.10 9.77
CA ASP A 139 15.40 -2.80 11.04
C ASP A 139 16.40 -3.90 11.43
N LYS A 140 17.28 -3.58 12.38
CA LYS A 140 18.21 -4.56 12.95
C LYS A 140 17.44 -5.57 13.80
N VAL A 141 17.79 -6.86 13.70
CA VAL A 141 17.16 -7.94 14.51
C VAL A 141 17.20 -7.66 16.02
N ALA A 142 18.24 -6.96 16.51
CA ALA A 142 18.37 -6.59 17.92
C ALA A 142 17.30 -5.61 18.42
N MET A 143 16.55 -4.96 17.53
CA MET A 143 15.44 -4.06 17.88
C MET A 143 14.13 -4.81 18.17
N PHE A 144 14.09 -6.13 17.97
CA PHE A 144 12.90 -6.95 18.16
C PHE A 144 12.95 -7.64 19.51
N GLU A 145 11.89 -7.50 20.32
CA GLU A 145 11.72 -8.25 21.57
C GLU A 145 11.72 -9.76 21.32
N ASN A 146 11.09 -10.19 20.22
CA ASN A 146 11.10 -11.57 19.75
C ASN A 146 11.86 -11.68 18.41
N PRO A 147 13.02 -12.36 18.36
CA PRO A 147 13.76 -12.54 17.12
C PRO A 147 12.97 -13.22 16.00
N ASP A 148 11.97 -14.06 16.32
CA ASP A 148 11.09 -14.71 15.34
C ASP A 148 10.13 -13.71 14.64
N ASP A 149 10.09 -12.45 15.08
CA ASP A 149 9.27 -11.39 14.49
C ASP A 149 10.02 -10.62 13.39
N TYR A 150 11.34 -10.78 13.33
CA TYR A 150 12.19 -10.15 12.31
C TYR A 150 11.88 -10.63 10.89
N ILE A 151 11.51 -11.92 10.74
CA ILE A 151 11.09 -12.53 9.48
C ILE A 151 9.81 -13.32 9.72
N ARG A 152 8.77 -13.04 8.94
CA ARG A 152 7.52 -13.80 8.93
C ARG A 152 7.39 -14.58 7.63
N TYR A 153 7.26 -15.90 7.72
CA TYR A 153 7.00 -16.77 6.57
C TYR A 153 5.49 -16.95 6.36
N LEU A 154 5.07 -16.78 5.12
CA LEU A 154 3.68 -16.89 4.67
C LEU A 154 3.58 -17.93 3.56
N CYS A 155 2.49 -18.69 3.55
CA CYS A 155 2.23 -19.73 2.56
C CYS A 155 0.84 -19.56 1.97
N ALA A 156 0.76 -19.51 0.64
CA ALA A 156 -0.47 -19.47 -0.13
C ALA A 156 -0.92 -20.89 -0.53
N ASP A 157 -2.17 -21.05 -0.96
CA ASP A 157 -2.72 -22.36 -1.34
C ASP A 157 -2.37 -22.75 -2.78
N HIS A 158 -2.09 -21.78 -3.65
CA HIS A 158 -1.71 -21.95 -5.06
C HIS A 158 -0.82 -20.81 -5.55
N LEU A 159 -0.17 -21.01 -6.70
CA LEU A 159 0.83 -20.12 -7.27
C LEU A 159 0.30 -18.70 -7.54
N ASP A 160 -0.88 -18.59 -8.15
CA ASP A 160 -1.41 -17.29 -8.58
C ASP A 160 -1.74 -16.41 -7.38
N LYS A 161 -2.37 -16.97 -6.34
CA LYS A 161 -2.55 -16.30 -5.06
C LYS A 161 -1.23 -15.81 -4.46
N MET A 162 -0.16 -16.60 -4.52
CA MET A 162 1.16 -16.13 -4.06
C MET A 162 1.65 -14.93 -4.88
N LYS A 163 1.50 -14.97 -6.21
CA LYS A 163 1.89 -13.87 -7.10
C LYS A 163 1.10 -12.62 -6.80
N ASP A 164 -0.22 -12.73 -6.63
CA ASP A 164 -1.10 -11.61 -6.32
C ASP A 164 -0.70 -10.95 -4.99
N TRP A 165 -0.40 -11.74 -3.97
CA TRP A 165 0.11 -11.23 -2.68
C TRP A 165 1.45 -10.52 -2.86
N VAL A 166 2.41 -11.13 -3.56
CA VAL A 166 3.75 -10.53 -3.76
C VAL A 166 3.67 -9.23 -4.57
N LEU A 167 2.89 -9.20 -5.65
CA LEU A 167 2.67 -7.99 -6.45
C LEU A 167 2.01 -6.90 -5.61
N SER A 168 0.99 -7.26 -4.84
CA SER A 168 0.28 -6.32 -3.98
C SER A 168 1.18 -5.75 -2.88
N LEU A 169 1.99 -6.58 -2.25
CA LEU A 169 2.98 -6.14 -1.25
C LEU A 169 4.05 -5.22 -1.84
N ARG A 170 4.51 -5.49 -3.06
CA ARG A 170 5.50 -4.66 -3.74
C ARG A 170 4.96 -3.28 -4.04
N ALA A 171 3.72 -3.19 -4.49
CA ALA A 171 3.12 -1.91 -4.83
C ALA A 171 2.53 -1.18 -3.60
N ALA A 172 2.24 -1.88 -2.49
CA ALA A 172 1.86 -1.27 -1.22
C ALA A 172 3.07 -0.72 -0.44
N LYS A 173 4.27 -1.26 -0.69
CA LYS A 173 5.50 -0.69 -0.17
C LYS A 173 5.76 0.64 -0.89
N VAL A 174 5.87 1.73 -0.12
CA VAL A 174 6.36 3.05 -0.58
C VAL A 174 7.53 2.82 -1.54
N ILE A 175 7.33 3.12 -2.82
CA ILE A 175 8.32 2.88 -3.86
C ILE A 175 9.27 4.07 -3.86
N PHE A 176 10.56 3.77 -3.71
CA PHE A 176 11.62 4.72 -4.06
C PHE A 176 11.82 4.61 -5.56
N ILE A 177 11.54 5.67 -6.30
CA ILE A 177 11.93 5.80 -7.71
C ILE A 177 13.38 6.26 -7.70
N LYS A 178 14.30 5.39 -8.11
CA LYS A 178 15.70 5.76 -8.39
C LYS A 178 15.85 6.17 -9.84
#